data_AF-A0A2N5GGJ2-F1
#
_entry.id   AF-A0A2N5GGJ2-F1
#
_cell.length_a   1.000
_cell.length_b   1.000
_cell.length_c   1.000
_cell.angle_alpha   90.00
_cell.angle_beta   90.00
_cell.angle_gamma   90.00
#
_symmetry.space_group_name_H-M   'P 1'
#
loop_
_entity.id
_entity.type
_entity.pdbx_description
1 polymer ?
#
loop_
_entity_poly.entity_id
_entity_poly.type
_entity_poly.pdbx_seq_one_letter_code
_entity_poly.pdbx_strand_id
1 'polypeptide(L)'
;MASESGKQLFRKKWSVLLIALTIIGSIVSGCGNNNNEDTEAKKDLVKAEKKIEELEKQLEEVKGELVLAQAPKEETVDEAATGTTTHEPAPAPAPAPAATPATTAFENPIAQLDPAVVASEINKKAEADWVDDYEMQDYQVENQTAAYNELKAMVIDTDVKQTQIERAMQDWGMDFEMVQYQYENQMEAYNN
;
A
#
# COMPACT_ATOMS: atom_id res chain seq x y z
N MET A 1 3.13 28.52 37.89
CA MET A 1 2.52 29.18 36.72
C MET A 1 2.91 28.35 35.51
N ALA A 2 1.93 27.67 34.92
CA ALA A 2 2.10 26.75 33.81
C ALA A 2 2.23 27.54 32.49
N SER A 3 3.07 27.05 31.57
CA SER A 3 3.12 27.50 30.18
C SER A 3 3.08 26.28 29.28
N GLU A 4 1.84 25.94 28.93
CA GLU A 4 1.31 25.43 27.67
C GLU A 4 2.23 24.61 26.75
N SER A 5 1.89 23.32 26.70
CA SER A 5 2.26 22.33 25.71
C SER A 5 1.63 22.66 24.34
N GLY A 6 2.47 22.86 23.33
CA GLY A 6 2.03 22.97 21.93
C GLY A 6 2.84 22.04 21.03
N LYS A 7 2.32 20.85 20.74
CA LYS A 7 2.71 20.03 19.58
C LYS A 7 1.49 19.30 19.02
N GLN A 8 0.80 20.04 18.15
CA GLN A 8 0.17 19.63 16.89
C GLN A 8 -0.41 18.20 16.82
N LEU A 9 -1.74 18.13 16.94
CA LEU A 9 -2.58 16.96 16.64
C LEU A 9 -2.68 16.76 15.12
N PHE A 10 -1.75 16.02 14.52
CA PHE A 10 -1.80 15.59 13.11
C PHE A 10 -2.18 14.10 12.99
N ARG A 11 -3.36 13.72 13.49
CA ARG A 11 -3.97 12.40 13.19
C ARG A 11 -5.49 12.53 13.27
N LYS A 12 -6.13 13.09 12.25
CA LYS A 12 -7.60 13.05 12.09
C LYS A 12 -7.94 12.91 10.62
N LYS A 13 -8.77 11.91 10.31
CA LYS A 13 -8.85 11.16 9.04
C LYS A 13 -7.64 10.23 9.04
N TRP A 14 -7.72 8.91 9.19
CA TRP A 14 -8.55 7.95 8.50
C TRP A 14 -9.32 7.11 9.53
N SER A 15 -10.66 7.15 9.46
CA SER A 15 -11.51 6.39 10.36
C SER A 15 -12.55 5.68 9.50
N VAL A 16 -12.51 4.35 9.57
CA VAL A 16 -13.56 3.40 9.16
C VAL A 16 -13.72 3.22 7.64
N LEU A 17 -13.37 2.04 7.11
CA LEU A 17 -14.38 1.04 6.76
C LEU A 17 -13.75 -0.34 6.50
N LEU A 18 -13.93 -1.23 7.48
CA LEU A 18 -14.05 -2.67 7.24
C LEU A 18 -15.29 -2.88 6.35
N ILE A 19 -15.11 -3.34 5.12
CA ILE A 19 -16.20 -3.98 4.38
C ILE A 19 -15.87 -5.46 4.26
N ALA A 20 -16.42 -6.21 5.24
CA ALA A 20 -16.69 -7.61 5.05
C ALA A 20 -17.67 -7.76 3.87
N LEU A 21 -17.26 -8.57 2.89
CA LEU A 21 -18.07 -9.11 1.79
C LEU A 21 -19.51 -9.40 2.23
N THR A 22 -20.45 -8.58 1.78
CA THR A 22 -21.87 -8.97 1.73
C THR A 22 -22.43 -8.68 0.35
N ILE A 23 -22.69 -9.77 -0.37
CA ILE A 23 -23.40 -9.83 -1.65
C ILE A 23 -24.82 -9.31 -1.44
N ILE A 24 -25.20 -8.24 -2.14
CA ILE A 24 -26.61 -7.94 -2.42
C ILE A 24 -26.73 -7.55 -3.89
N GLY A 25 -27.06 -8.55 -4.72
CA GLY A 25 -27.77 -8.29 -5.96
C GLY A 25 -29.22 -7.97 -5.65
N SER A 26 -29.75 -6.86 -6.18
CA SER A 26 -31.07 -6.74 -6.80
C SER A 26 -31.39 -5.29 -7.25
N ILE A 27 -31.33 -5.07 -8.57
CA ILE A 27 -32.35 -4.48 -9.48
C ILE A 27 -33.18 -3.28 -8.97
N VAL A 28 -33.14 -2.13 -9.69
CA VAL A 28 -34.30 -1.56 -10.43
C VAL A 28 -34.00 -0.19 -11.06
N SER A 29 -34.47 -0.06 -12.30
CA SER A 29 -34.53 1.07 -13.22
C SER A 29 -34.96 2.42 -12.66
N GLY A 30 -34.38 3.49 -13.21
CA GLY A 30 -34.92 4.85 -13.15
C GLY A 30 -34.32 5.76 -14.21
N CYS A 31 -34.87 5.76 -15.44
CA CYS A 31 -34.62 6.80 -16.42
C CYS A 31 -35.21 8.13 -15.93
N GLY A 32 -34.39 9.16 -15.77
CA GLY A 32 -34.82 10.52 -15.42
C GLY A 32 -33.97 11.55 -16.15
N ASN A 33 -34.52 12.07 -17.25
CA ASN A 33 -33.90 13.06 -18.15
C ASN A 33 -34.02 14.48 -17.57
N ASN A 34 -32.90 15.11 -17.16
CA ASN A 34 -32.87 16.54 -16.77
C ASN A 34 -31.64 17.26 -17.38
N ASN A 35 -31.86 17.97 -18.49
CA ASN A 35 -30.83 18.67 -19.29
C ASN A 35 -30.36 20.01 -18.69
N ASN A 36 -30.02 20.09 -17.40
CA ASN A 36 -29.45 21.32 -16.82
C ASN A 36 -28.25 21.12 -15.86
N GLU A 37 -28.04 19.91 -15.33
CA GLU A 37 -26.82 19.56 -14.56
C GLU A 37 -25.58 19.38 -15.46
N ASP A 38 -25.83 19.15 -16.76
CA ASP A 38 -24.84 18.85 -17.78
C ASP A 38 -23.86 20.02 -18.06
N THR A 39 -24.22 21.24 -17.68
CA THR A 39 -23.40 22.45 -17.92
C THR A 39 -22.36 22.70 -16.82
N GLU A 40 -22.70 22.33 -15.58
CA GLU A 40 -21.80 22.47 -14.43
C GLU A 40 -20.78 21.31 -14.41
N ALA A 41 -21.24 20.09 -14.67
CA ALA A 41 -20.38 18.92 -14.84
C ALA A 41 -19.35 19.12 -15.97
N LYS A 42 -19.75 19.69 -17.12
CA LYS A 42 -18.83 20.01 -18.22
C LYS A 42 -17.82 21.10 -17.83
N LYS A 43 -18.20 22.07 -17.01
CA LYS A 43 -17.31 23.13 -16.54
C LYS A 43 -16.26 22.59 -15.56
N ASP A 44 -16.66 21.67 -14.70
CA ASP A 44 -15.76 21.01 -13.76
C ASP A 44 -14.84 20.01 -14.47
N LEU A 45 -15.30 19.36 -15.54
CA LEU A 45 -14.48 18.50 -16.39
C LEU A 45 -13.37 19.30 -17.10
N VAL A 46 -13.70 20.45 -17.71
CA VAL A 46 -12.70 21.35 -18.32
C VAL A 46 -11.72 21.91 -17.27
N LYS A 47 -12.18 22.10 -16.03
CA LYS A 47 -11.33 22.56 -14.92
C LYS A 47 -10.40 21.44 -14.42
N ALA A 48 -10.86 20.20 -14.44
CA ALA A 48 -10.06 19.02 -14.12
C ALA A 48 -9.00 18.78 -15.20
N GLU A 49 -9.35 18.85 -16.49
CA GLU A 49 -8.42 18.73 -17.62
C GLU A 49 -7.27 19.75 -17.54
N LYS A 50 -7.57 21.01 -17.21
CA LYS A 50 -6.53 22.04 -17.01
C LYS A 50 -5.63 21.77 -15.81
N LYS A 51 -6.14 21.13 -14.76
CA LYS A 51 -5.32 20.74 -13.61
C LYS A 51 -4.42 19.56 -13.95
N ILE A 52 -4.89 18.62 -14.77
CA ILE A 52 -4.10 17.49 -15.26
C ILE A 52 -2.92 18.01 -16.10
N GLU A 53 -3.17 18.93 -17.04
CA GLU A 53 -2.11 19.54 -17.87
C GLU A 53 -1.05 20.29 -17.02
N GLU A 54 -1.47 20.96 -15.95
CA GLU A 54 -0.56 21.63 -15.02
C GLU A 54 0.26 20.64 -14.18
N LEU A 55 -0.35 19.53 -13.73
CA LEU A 55 0.35 18.47 -12.99
C LEU A 55 1.33 17.70 -13.87
N GLU A 56 0.99 17.43 -15.14
CA GLU A 56 1.90 16.81 -16.11
C GLU A 56 3.13 17.69 -16.36
N LYS A 57 2.94 19.02 -16.44
CA LYS A 57 4.04 19.97 -16.57
C LYS A 57 4.96 19.97 -15.34
N GLN A 58 4.40 19.92 -14.14
CA GLN A 58 5.19 19.81 -12.90
C GLN A 58 5.91 18.46 -12.81
N LEU A 59 5.31 17.38 -13.29
CA LEU A 59 5.93 16.05 -13.34
C LEU A 59 7.15 16.04 -14.29
N GLU A 60 7.05 16.69 -15.45
CA GLU A 60 8.17 16.77 -16.39
C GLU A 60 9.32 17.65 -15.85
N GLU A 61 9.02 18.68 -15.05
CA GLU A 61 10.02 19.49 -14.34
C GLU A 61 10.75 18.68 -13.27
N VAL A 62 10.04 17.89 -12.46
CA VAL A 62 10.62 16.98 -11.45
C VAL A 62 11.43 15.85 -12.10
N LYS A 63 10.97 15.35 -13.25
CA LYS A 63 11.69 14.34 -14.04
C LYS A 63 12.99 14.89 -14.65
N GLY A 64 13.00 16.17 -15.05
CA GLY A 64 14.20 16.88 -15.48
C GLY A 64 15.25 16.99 -14.37
N GLU A 65 14.83 17.12 -13.11
CA GLU A 65 15.73 17.17 -11.96
C GLU A 65 16.31 15.78 -11.59
N LEU A 66 15.56 14.69 -11.83
CA LEU A 66 16.00 13.31 -11.57
C LEU A 66 17.07 12.81 -12.57
N VAL A 67 17.02 13.26 -13.83
CA VAL A 67 17.90 12.78 -14.92
C VAL A 67 19.36 13.24 -14.76
N LEU A 68 19.64 14.30 -13.99
CA LEU A 68 21.02 14.76 -13.72
C LEU A 68 21.77 13.91 -12.68
N ALA A 69 21.08 13.03 -11.95
CA ALA A 69 21.67 12.31 -10.83
C ALA A 69 22.08 10.85 -11.13
N GLN A 70 21.64 10.24 -12.23
CA GLN A 70 21.87 8.79 -12.44
C GLN A 70 22.13 8.41 -13.90
N ALA A 71 23.40 8.15 -14.21
CA ALA A 71 23.85 7.28 -15.28
C ALA A 71 25.18 6.62 -14.82
N PRO A 72 25.59 5.47 -15.39
CA PRO A 72 25.13 4.15 -14.98
C PRO A 72 26.32 3.24 -14.63
N LYS A 73 26.07 2.14 -13.91
CA LYS A 73 26.94 0.95 -13.95
C LYS A 73 26.09 -0.31 -14.05
N GLU A 74 26.10 -0.87 -15.27
CA GLU A 74 25.75 -2.24 -15.59
C GLU A 74 26.75 -3.23 -14.97
N GLU A 75 26.26 -4.40 -14.58
CA GLU A 75 26.81 -5.76 -14.85
C GLU A 75 25.78 -6.75 -14.25
N THR A 76 25.01 -7.53 -15.04
CA THR A 76 25.29 -8.91 -15.52
C THR A 76 25.66 -9.86 -14.35
N VAL A 77 25.10 -11.06 -14.15
CA VAL A 77 24.71 -12.13 -15.09
C VAL A 77 23.90 -13.23 -14.33
N ASP A 78 23.13 -14.01 -15.10
CA ASP A 78 22.78 -15.44 -14.99
C ASP A 78 21.98 -15.97 -13.77
N GLU A 79 20.74 -16.43 -13.93
CA GLU A 79 20.22 -17.63 -14.64
C GLU A 79 20.35 -18.95 -13.84
N ALA A 80 19.19 -19.62 -13.73
CA ALA A 80 18.98 -21.07 -13.64
C ALA A 80 18.51 -21.68 -12.31
N ALA A 81 17.27 -22.19 -12.41
CA ALA A 81 16.88 -23.59 -12.12
C ALA A 81 16.19 -23.92 -10.77
N THR A 82 14.85 -23.97 -10.87
CA THR A 82 13.96 -25.14 -10.63
C THR A 82 14.11 -25.97 -9.34
N GLY A 83 13.01 -26.13 -8.61
CA GLY A 83 12.89 -27.16 -7.57
C GLY A 83 11.55 -27.20 -6.82
N THR A 84 10.56 -27.78 -7.48
CA THR A 84 9.24 -28.29 -7.06
C THR A 84 8.97 -28.51 -5.56
N THR A 85 7.87 -27.89 -5.09
CA THR A 85 7.12 -28.19 -3.86
C THR A 85 6.61 -29.64 -3.85
N THR A 86 6.85 -30.36 -2.75
CA THR A 86 5.98 -31.45 -2.29
C THR A 86 5.83 -31.31 -0.78
N HIS A 87 4.59 -31.19 -0.34
CA HIS A 87 4.16 -30.93 1.03
C HIS A 87 3.40 -32.16 1.53
N GLU A 88 3.84 -32.78 2.63
CA GLU A 88 2.98 -33.47 3.62
C GLU A 88 3.81 -33.89 4.85
N PRO A 89 3.21 -34.20 6.03
CA PRO A 89 3.12 -33.30 7.17
C PRO A 89 4.00 -33.71 8.37
N ALA A 90 4.19 -32.77 9.29
CA ALA A 90 4.96 -32.90 10.52
C ALA A 90 4.39 -33.90 11.55
N PRO A 91 5.27 -34.47 12.39
CA PRO A 91 5.11 -34.27 13.83
C PRO A 91 6.42 -33.78 14.51
N ALA A 92 6.29 -32.79 15.39
CA ALA A 92 7.35 -32.20 16.23
C ALA A 92 7.75 -33.14 17.41
N PRO A 93 8.70 -32.81 18.34
CA PRO A 93 9.68 -31.71 18.42
C PRO A 93 11.13 -32.09 18.87
N ALA A 94 12.04 -31.10 18.80
CA ALA A 94 13.37 -30.92 19.47
C ALA A 94 14.63 -31.55 18.83
N PRO A 95 15.85 -30.97 18.99
CA PRO A 95 16.27 -29.70 19.63
C PRO A 95 17.01 -28.72 18.68
N ALA A 96 17.19 -27.48 19.14
CA ALA A 96 17.81 -26.35 18.43
C ALA A 96 19.22 -26.63 17.84
N PRO A 97 19.48 -26.22 16.58
CA PRO A 97 20.84 -25.96 16.10
C PRO A 97 21.18 -24.46 16.17
N ALA A 98 22.26 -24.19 16.87
CA ALA A 98 23.20 -23.06 16.77
C ALA A 98 22.72 -21.78 16.04
N ALA A 99 22.60 -20.71 16.83
CA ALA A 99 22.54 -19.33 16.34
C ALA A 99 23.77 -19.01 15.48
N THR A 100 23.54 -18.80 14.19
CA THR A 100 24.38 -17.93 13.36
C THR A 100 24.14 -16.48 13.80
N PRO A 101 25.18 -15.66 14.01
CA PRO A 101 25.00 -14.23 14.20
C PRO A 101 24.76 -13.62 12.82
N ALA A 102 23.50 -13.62 12.36
CA ALA A 102 23.09 -12.81 11.24
C ALA A 102 22.97 -11.37 11.74
N THR A 103 24.04 -10.59 11.61
CA THR A 103 23.93 -9.13 11.55
C THR A 103 23.35 -8.76 10.19
N THR A 104 22.08 -9.10 9.95
CA THR A 104 21.26 -8.35 9.01
C THR A 104 20.85 -7.10 9.75
N ALA A 105 21.39 -5.96 9.31
CA ALA A 105 20.82 -4.68 9.66
C ALA A 105 19.31 -4.74 9.37
N PHE A 106 18.51 -4.11 10.23
CA PHE A 106 17.07 -4.08 10.07
C PHE A 106 16.68 -3.74 8.62
N GLU A 107 16.00 -4.67 7.96
CA GLU A 107 15.59 -4.55 6.57
C GLU A 107 14.06 -4.51 6.53
N ASN A 108 13.52 -3.49 5.88
CA ASN A 108 12.08 -3.38 5.69
C ASN A 108 11.62 -4.42 4.64
N PRO A 109 10.85 -5.45 5.01
CA PRO A 109 10.43 -6.50 4.09
C PRO A 109 9.60 -5.97 2.92
N ILE A 110 8.90 -4.84 3.10
CA ILE A 110 8.05 -4.23 2.07
C ILE A 110 8.88 -3.49 1.03
N ALA A 111 10.05 -2.98 1.42
CA ALA A 111 10.97 -2.31 0.51
C ALA A 111 11.61 -3.27 -0.52
N GLN A 112 11.60 -4.58 -0.23
CA GLN A 112 12.12 -5.63 -1.11
C GLN A 112 11.10 -6.16 -2.12
N LEU A 113 9.82 -5.77 -1.99
CA LEU A 113 8.79 -6.19 -2.92
C LEU A 113 8.95 -5.52 -4.28
N ASP A 114 8.76 -6.30 -5.34
CA ASP A 114 8.69 -5.78 -6.71
C ASP A 114 7.44 -4.89 -6.86
N PRO A 115 7.59 -3.58 -7.14
CA PRO A 115 6.46 -2.67 -7.30
C PRO A 115 5.48 -3.10 -8.39
N ALA A 116 5.95 -3.76 -9.46
CA ALA A 116 5.08 -4.23 -10.53
C ALA A 116 4.18 -5.38 -10.08
N VAL A 117 4.73 -6.30 -9.28
CA VAL A 117 3.96 -7.41 -8.68
C VAL A 117 2.94 -6.86 -7.69
N VAL A 118 3.35 -5.91 -6.84
CA VAL A 118 2.45 -5.24 -5.87
C VAL A 118 1.29 -4.54 -6.58
N ALA A 119 1.59 -3.71 -7.59
CA ALA A 119 0.55 -3.02 -8.35
C ALA A 119 -0.40 -4.02 -9.04
N SER A 120 0.12 -5.12 -9.61
CA SER A 120 -0.71 -6.14 -10.22
C SER A 120 -1.65 -6.83 -9.23
N GLU A 121 -1.19 -7.19 -8.04
CA GLU A 121 -2.03 -7.85 -7.03
C GLU A 121 -3.07 -6.90 -6.42
N ILE A 122 -2.72 -5.62 -6.21
CA ILE A 122 -3.67 -4.59 -5.77
C ILE A 122 -4.81 -4.45 -6.79
N ASN A 123 -4.48 -4.26 -8.09
CA ASN A 123 -5.49 -4.14 -9.15
C ASN A 123 -6.38 -5.39 -9.23
N LYS A 124 -5.76 -6.57 -9.24
CA LYS A 124 -6.49 -7.85 -9.29
C LYS A 124 -7.43 -8.05 -8.10
N LYS A 125 -7.01 -7.63 -6.90
CA LYS A 125 -7.85 -7.72 -5.70
C LYS A 125 -9.00 -6.72 -5.75
N ALA A 126 -8.76 -5.48 -6.18
CA ALA A 126 -9.79 -4.48 -6.36
C ALA A 126 -10.86 -4.94 -7.36
N GLU A 127 -10.44 -5.45 -8.53
CA GLU A 127 -11.34 -6.03 -9.55
C GLU A 127 -12.18 -7.20 -9.00
N ALA A 128 -11.58 -8.05 -8.15
CA ALA A 128 -12.25 -9.20 -7.57
C ALA A 128 -13.24 -8.83 -6.45
N ASP A 129 -12.91 -7.85 -5.62
CA ASP A 129 -13.73 -7.40 -4.50
C ASP A 129 -14.91 -6.52 -4.98
N TRP A 130 -14.71 -5.74 -6.05
CA TRP A 130 -15.64 -4.73 -6.55
C TRP A 130 -15.98 -4.93 -8.03
N VAL A 131 -16.53 -6.09 -8.38
CA VAL A 131 -16.91 -6.42 -9.76
C VAL A 131 -17.86 -5.36 -10.33
N ASP A 132 -17.48 -4.79 -11.48
CA ASP A 132 -18.18 -3.73 -12.22
C ASP A 132 -18.36 -2.38 -11.48
N ASP A 133 -17.90 -2.25 -10.23
CA ASP A 133 -17.89 -1.01 -9.47
C ASP A 133 -16.51 -0.33 -9.59
N TYR A 134 -16.28 0.27 -10.76
CA TYR A 134 -14.99 0.88 -11.10
C TYR A 134 -14.59 2.04 -10.17
N GLU A 135 -15.55 2.74 -9.57
CA GLU A 135 -15.27 3.79 -8.58
C GLU A 135 -14.69 3.18 -7.30
N MET A 136 -15.27 2.07 -6.83
CA MET A 136 -14.73 1.35 -5.68
C MET A 136 -13.41 0.62 -5.96
N GLN A 137 -13.21 0.14 -7.19
CA GLN A 137 -11.93 -0.40 -7.62
C GLN A 137 -10.82 0.66 -7.54
N ASP A 138 -11.04 1.82 -8.13
CA ASP A 138 -10.09 2.94 -8.13
C ASP A 138 -9.77 3.37 -6.69
N TYR A 139 -10.81 3.56 -5.86
CA TYR A 139 -10.65 3.88 -4.44
C TYR A 139 -9.80 2.86 -3.67
N GLN A 140 -10.02 1.56 -3.89
CA GLN A 140 -9.21 0.52 -3.24
C GLN A 140 -7.77 0.52 -3.76
N VAL A 141 -7.56 0.70 -5.07
CA VAL A 141 -6.21 0.79 -5.65
C VAL A 141 -5.45 1.98 -5.07
N GLU A 142 -6.08 3.15 -4.99
CA GLU A 142 -5.50 4.37 -4.42
C GLU A 142 -5.08 4.15 -2.97
N ASN A 143 -5.99 3.63 -2.13
CA ASN A 143 -5.72 3.43 -0.70
C ASN A 143 -4.62 2.39 -0.46
N GLN A 144 -4.68 1.24 -1.14
CA GLN A 144 -3.70 0.18 -0.97
C GLN A 144 -2.32 0.61 -1.48
N THR A 145 -2.28 1.37 -2.58
CA THR A 145 -1.03 1.94 -3.11
C THR A 145 -0.44 2.99 -2.16
N ALA A 146 -1.28 3.84 -1.56
CA ALA A 146 -0.84 4.80 -0.56
C ALA A 146 -0.23 4.10 0.67
N ALA A 147 -0.92 3.11 1.23
CA ALA A 147 -0.43 2.33 2.36
C ALA A 147 0.88 1.59 2.04
N TYR A 148 0.99 0.98 0.84
CA TYR A 148 2.24 0.36 0.38
C TYR A 148 3.39 1.37 0.36
N ASN A 149 3.19 2.56 -0.20
CA ASN A 149 4.24 3.57 -0.31
C ASN A 149 4.69 4.08 1.07
N GLU A 150 3.75 4.30 2.00
CA GLU A 150 4.05 4.69 3.37
C GLU A 150 4.86 3.62 4.10
N LEU A 151 4.42 2.36 4.02
CA LEU A 151 5.10 1.24 4.65
C LEU A 151 6.47 0.99 4.04
N LYS A 152 6.61 1.10 2.72
CA LYS A 152 7.89 0.97 2.01
C LYS A 152 8.92 2.01 2.43
N ALA A 153 8.48 3.25 2.65
CA ALA A 153 9.36 4.36 3.06
C ALA A 153 9.71 4.33 4.56
N MET A 154 9.08 3.44 5.33
CA MET A 154 9.27 3.37 6.77
C MET A 154 10.67 2.89 7.16
N VAL A 155 11.28 3.58 8.13
CA VAL A 155 12.54 3.19 8.75
C VAL A 155 12.30 2.17 9.85
N ILE A 156 12.87 0.98 9.66
CA ILE A 156 12.92 -0.10 10.65
C ILE A 156 14.32 -0.08 11.25
N ASP A 157 14.44 0.27 12.53
CA ASP A 157 15.70 0.53 13.23
C ASP A 157 15.78 -0.18 14.60
N THR A 158 14.79 -1.02 14.91
CA THR A 158 14.70 -1.77 16.16
C THR A 158 14.10 -3.15 15.92
N ASP A 159 14.44 -4.10 16.79
CA ASP A 159 13.89 -5.47 16.76
C ASP A 159 12.36 -5.47 16.91
N VAL A 160 11.82 -4.55 17.71
CA VAL A 160 10.37 -4.44 17.92
C VAL A 160 9.68 -4.02 16.62
N LYS A 161 10.17 -2.98 15.94
CA LYS A 161 9.60 -2.57 14.65
C LYS A 161 9.71 -3.68 13.61
N GLN A 162 10.86 -4.34 13.51
CA GLN A 162 11.07 -5.47 12.60
C GLN A 162 10.06 -6.59 12.85
N THR A 163 9.95 -7.02 14.11
CA THR A 163 9.02 -8.08 14.50
C THR A 163 7.58 -7.72 14.17
N GLN A 164 7.18 -6.47 14.42
CA GLN A 164 5.79 -6.06 14.21
C GLN A 164 5.44 -5.90 12.73
N ILE A 165 6.37 -5.42 11.89
CA ILE A 165 6.10 -5.32 10.44
C ILE A 165 6.08 -6.70 9.78
N GLU A 166 6.97 -7.60 10.19
CA GLU A 166 7.00 -8.99 9.72
C GLU A 166 5.71 -9.75 10.09
N ARG A 167 5.23 -9.60 11.33
CA ARG A 167 3.96 -10.20 11.77
C ARG A 167 2.77 -9.64 10.99
N ALA A 168 2.71 -8.33 10.81
CA ALA A 168 1.63 -7.72 10.05
C ALA A 168 1.61 -8.22 8.59
N MET A 169 2.77 -8.30 7.94
CA MET A 169 2.91 -8.91 6.61
C MET A 169 2.55 -10.40 6.59
N GLN A 170 2.87 -11.15 7.64
CA GLN A 170 2.48 -12.56 7.76
C GLN A 170 0.97 -12.75 7.86
N ASP A 171 0.29 -11.88 8.63
CA ASP A 171 -1.14 -12.00 8.90
C ASP A 171 -2.00 -11.51 7.72
N TRP A 172 -1.57 -10.46 7.03
CA TRP A 172 -2.37 -9.76 6.02
C TRP A 172 -1.82 -9.83 4.59
N GLY A 173 -0.58 -10.28 4.41
CA GLY A 173 0.05 -10.36 3.10
C GLY A 173 0.17 -9.00 2.42
N MET A 174 -0.47 -8.85 1.26
CA MET A 174 -0.45 -7.62 0.45
C MET A 174 -1.68 -6.72 0.68
N ASP A 175 -2.47 -6.95 1.73
CA ASP A 175 -3.46 -5.97 2.19
C ASP A 175 -2.75 -4.91 3.04
N PHE A 176 -2.13 -3.95 2.37
CA PHE A 176 -1.23 -2.97 2.98
C PHE A 176 -1.94 -2.04 3.95
N GLU A 177 -3.22 -1.72 3.74
CA GLU A 177 -4.01 -0.99 4.74
C GLU A 177 -4.10 -1.77 6.05
N MET A 178 -4.32 -3.09 5.98
CA MET A 178 -4.38 -3.94 7.17
C MET A 178 -2.99 -4.17 7.80
N VAL A 179 -1.94 -4.30 6.99
CA VAL A 179 -0.55 -4.35 7.48
C VAL A 179 -0.22 -3.09 8.26
N GLN A 180 -0.51 -1.91 7.68
CA GLN A 180 -0.28 -0.63 8.32
C GLN A 180 -1.07 -0.49 9.62
N TYR A 181 -2.36 -0.80 9.59
CA TYR A 181 -3.22 -0.72 10.75
C TYR A 181 -2.73 -1.61 11.90
N GLN A 182 -2.37 -2.87 11.64
CA GLN A 182 -1.85 -3.76 12.68
C GLN A 182 -0.52 -3.26 13.23
N TYR A 183 0.41 -2.88 12.36
CA TYR A 183 1.70 -2.37 12.78
C TYR A 183 1.55 -1.13 13.68
N GLU A 184 0.77 -0.13 13.24
CA GLU A 184 0.55 1.10 13.99
C GLU A 184 -0.06 0.85 15.36
N ASN A 185 -1.11 0.02 15.44
CA ASN A 185 -1.75 -0.30 16.73
C ASN A 185 -0.80 -1.01 17.70
N GLN A 186 0.05 -1.91 17.20
CA GLN A 186 1.00 -2.62 18.04
C GLN A 186 2.13 -1.70 18.52
N MET A 187 2.62 -0.82 17.65
CA MET A 187 3.62 0.18 18.03
C MET A 187 3.06 1.23 18.99
N GLU A 188 1.80 1.62 18.84
CA GLU A 188 1.10 2.50 19.78
C GLU A 188 0.95 1.84 21.14
N ALA A 189 0.53 0.56 21.18
CA ALA A 189 0.43 -0.20 22.42
C ALA A 189 1.79 -0.41 23.12
N TYR A 190 2.86 -0.62 22.36
CA TYR A 190 4.22 -0.79 22.90
C TYR A 190 4.79 0.49 23.53
N ASN A 191 4.43 1.66 22.98
CA ASN A 191 4.94 2.95 23.42
C ASN A 191 4.14 3.60 24.58
N ASN A 192 3.00 3.01 24.96
CA ASN A 192 2.15 3.46 26.07
C ASN A 192 2.57 2.86 27.42
#